data_AF-A0A2W6EE29-F1
#
_entry.id   AF-A0A2W6EE29-F1
#
_cell.length_a   1.000
_cell.length_b   1.000
_cell.length_c   1.000
_cell.angle_alpha   90.00
_cell.angle_beta   90.00
_cell.angle_gamma   90.00
#
_symmetry.space_group_name_H-M   'P 1'
#
loop_
_entity.id
_entity.type
_entity.pdbx_description
1 polymer ?
#
loop_
_entity_poly.entity_id
_entity_poly.type
_entity_poly.pdbx_seq_one_letter_code
_entity_poly.pdbx_strand_id
1 'polypeptide(L)'
;MAHDAEHDIHPDRHGLADAVALSWVREETVTGRARRTRERARLSQRELARGVGVAVATLQSWEQSRRAPRGAPALRYAALLRALARVSAEMELTA
;
A
#
# COMPACT_ATOMS: atom_id res chain seq x y z
N MET A 1 -24.44 1.63 33.82
CA MET A 1 -23.22 2.26 34.37
C MET A 1 -22.02 1.66 33.65
N ALA A 2 -21.13 2.53 33.19
CA ALA A 2 -19.86 2.28 32.48
C ALA A 2 -19.95 1.60 31.10
N HIS A 3 -20.07 2.46 30.09
CA HIS A 3 -19.50 2.28 28.76
C HIS A 3 -17.96 2.40 28.87
N ASP A 4 -17.27 1.78 27.93
CA ASP A 4 -15.92 2.12 27.47
C ASP A 4 -14.68 1.73 28.31
N ALA A 5 -13.82 0.97 27.62
CA ALA A 5 -12.44 1.34 27.27
C ALA A 5 -11.43 0.27 27.66
N GLU A 6 -11.25 -0.73 26.79
CA GLU A 6 -9.91 -1.31 26.58
C GLU A 6 -9.80 -1.88 25.16
N HIS A 7 -10.08 -1.01 24.19
CA HIS A 7 -9.52 -1.17 22.85
C HIS A 7 -8.08 -0.65 22.91
N ASP A 8 -7.19 -1.45 23.52
CA ASP A 8 -5.75 -1.17 23.58
C ASP A 8 -5.14 -1.37 22.19
N ILE A 9 -5.39 -0.40 21.30
CA ILE A 9 -4.61 -0.18 20.09
C ILE A 9 -3.38 0.58 20.54
N HIS A 10 -2.34 -0.12 20.99
CA HIS A 10 -1.07 0.52 21.32
C HIS A 10 -0.37 0.94 20.01
N PRO A 11 -0.31 2.24 19.65
CA PRO A 11 0.06 2.65 18.31
C PRO A 11 1.50 3.12 18.27
N ASP A 12 2.49 2.34 18.73
CA ASP A 12 3.86 2.91 18.85
C ASP A 12 5.02 1.89 18.88
N ARG A 13 5.02 0.89 17.99
CA ARG A 13 6.20 0.03 17.76
C ARG A 13 6.80 0.11 16.35
N HIS A 14 6.38 1.08 15.55
CA HIS A 14 6.67 1.06 14.12
C HIS A 14 7.39 2.31 13.56
N GLY A 15 7.81 3.28 14.40
CA GLY A 15 8.22 4.63 13.96
C GLY A 15 9.18 4.71 12.76
N LEU A 16 10.35 4.04 12.81
CA LEU A 16 11.34 4.12 11.73
C LEU A 16 10.97 3.27 10.50
N ALA A 17 10.52 2.02 10.72
CA ALA A 17 10.14 1.12 9.63
C ALA A 17 8.95 1.67 8.84
N ASP A 18 7.98 2.27 9.55
CA ASP A 18 6.83 2.94 8.93
C ASP A 18 7.26 4.20 8.19
N ALA A 19 8.14 5.01 8.75
CA ALA A 19 8.65 6.19 8.06
C ALA A 19 9.33 5.82 6.73
N VAL A 20 10.15 4.76 6.73
CA VAL A 20 10.80 4.23 5.52
C VAL A 20 9.76 3.69 4.53
N ALA A 21 8.78 2.92 5.00
CA ALA A 21 7.72 2.39 4.15
C ALA A 21 6.85 3.50 3.54
N LEU A 22 6.50 4.52 4.32
CA LEU A 22 5.74 5.69 3.88
C LEU A 22 6.53 6.52 2.86
N SER A 23 7.81 6.77 3.10
CA SER A 23 8.68 7.46 2.15
C SER A 23 8.74 6.70 0.82
N TRP A 24 9.04 5.41 0.89
CA TRP A 24 9.14 4.56 -0.30
C TRP A 24 7.83 4.52 -1.09
N VAL A 25 6.68 4.25 -0.45
CA VAL A 25 5.42 4.13 -1.19
C VAL A 25 4.96 5.46 -1.79
N ARG A 26 5.28 6.59 -1.16
CA ARG A 26 5.01 7.92 -1.73
C ARG A 26 5.85 8.14 -2.99
N GLU A 27 7.13 7.82 -2.95
CA GLU A 27 8.02 7.88 -4.12
C GLU A 27 7.53 6.97 -5.25
N GLU A 28 7.11 5.74 -4.93
CA GLU A 28 6.54 4.81 -5.91
C GLU A 28 5.24 5.35 -6.56
N THR A 29 4.41 6.05 -5.78
CA THR A 29 3.21 6.70 -6.33
C THR A 29 3.57 7.87 -7.24
N VAL A 30 4.49 8.75 -6.83
CA VAL A 30 4.90 9.94 -7.60
C VAL A 30 5.55 9.54 -8.93
N THR A 31 6.41 8.53 -8.92
CA THR A 31 7.09 8.01 -10.12
C THR A 31 6.20 7.12 -11.02
N GLY A 32 4.97 6.84 -10.57
CA GLY A 32 4.03 5.92 -11.21
C GLY A 32 4.47 4.45 -11.19
N ARG A 33 5.56 4.11 -10.48
CA ARG A 33 6.04 2.73 -10.37
C ARG A 33 5.04 1.84 -9.63
N ALA A 34 4.33 2.37 -8.64
CA ALA A 34 3.28 1.65 -7.94
C ALA A 34 2.19 1.11 -8.89
N ARG A 35 1.71 1.96 -9.81
CA ARG A 35 0.75 1.58 -10.85
C ARG A 35 1.32 0.52 -11.79
N ARG A 36 2.55 0.71 -12.27
CA ARG A 36 3.21 -0.26 -13.17
C ARG A 36 3.39 -1.62 -12.50
N THR A 37 3.76 -1.65 -11.22
CA THR A 37 3.87 -2.88 -10.44
C THR A 37 2.53 -3.62 -10.34
N ARG A 38 1.43 -2.89 -10.07
CA ARG A 38 0.08 -3.48 -10.11
C ARG A 38 -0.24 -4.07 -11.48
N GLU A 39 0.04 -3.33 -12.56
CA GLU A 39 -0.27 -3.74 -13.94
C GLU A 39 0.55 -4.95 -14.38
N ARG A 40 1.85 -5.03 -14.04
CA ARG A 40 2.68 -6.22 -14.29
C ARG A 40 2.17 -7.45 -13.55
N ALA A 41 1.69 -7.26 -12.32
CA ALA A 41 1.02 -8.32 -11.56
C ALA A 41 -0.40 -8.64 -12.06
N ARG A 42 -0.86 -8.02 -13.15
CA ARG A 42 -2.17 -8.23 -13.79
C ARG A 42 -3.37 -7.99 -12.87
N LEU A 43 -3.21 -7.12 -11.87
CA LEU A 43 -4.30 -6.76 -10.95
C LEU A 43 -5.06 -5.51 -11.41
N SER A 44 -6.38 -5.55 -11.31
CA SER A 44 -7.22 -4.35 -11.43
C SER A 44 -7.06 -3.44 -10.21
N GLN A 45 -7.43 -2.16 -10.36
CA GLN A 45 -7.49 -1.24 -9.21
C GLN A 45 -8.45 -1.74 -8.12
N ARG A 46 -9.54 -2.42 -8.50
CA ARG A 46 -10.52 -2.95 -7.54
C ARG A 46 -9.92 -4.06 -6.69
N GLU A 47 -9.19 -4.99 -7.29
CA GLU A 47 -8.55 -6.09 -6.56
C GLU A 47 -7.46 -5.58 -5.62
N LEU A 48 -6.62 -4.66 -6.11
CA LEU A 48 -5.57 -4.09 -5.28
C LEU A 48 -6.15 -3.24 -4.12
N ALA A 49 -7.16 -2.42 -4.40
CA ALA A 49 -7.83 -1.62 -3.37
C ALA A 49 -8.47 -2.49 -2.29
N ARG A 50 -9.07 -3.64 -2.67
CA ARG A 50 -9.58 -4.63 -1.73
C ARG A 50 -8.46 -5.22 -0.86
N GLY A 51 -7.33 -5.62 -1.46
CA GLY A 51 -6.18 -6.14 -0.71
C GLY A 51 -5.59 -5.14 0.28
N VAL A 52 -5.60 -3.84 -0.06
CA VAL A 52 -5.14 -2.76 0.83
C VAL A 52 -6.20 -2.37 1.87
N GLY A 53 -7.48 -2.66 1.61
CA GLY A 53 -8.61 -2.24 2.46
C GLY A 53 -8.94 -0.76 2.30
N VAL A 54 -9.01 -0.26 1.06
CA VAL A 54 -9.41 1.11 0.73
C VAL A 54 -10.44 1.12 -0.41
N ALA A 55 -11.16 2.24 -0.57
CA ALA A 55 -12.00 2.46 -1.73
C ALA A 55 -11.16 2.56 -3.02
N VAL A 56 -11.73 2.13 -4.15
CA VAL A 56 -11.06 2.20 -5.47
C VAL A 56 -10.67 3.64 -5.82
N ALA A 57 -11.52 4.62 -5.53
CA ALA A 57 -11.24 6.04 -5.76
C ALA A 57 -10.04 6.56 -4.95
N THR A 58 -9.80 5.99 -3.76
CA THR A 58 -8.63 6.31 -2.93
C THR A 58 -7.35 5.80 -3.60
N LEU A 59 -7.33 4.52 -4.00
CA LEU A 59 -6.20 3.95 -4.72
C LEU A 59 -5.94 4.70 -6.04
N GLN A 60 -6.99 5.00 -6.80
CA GLN A 60 -6.90 5.75 -8.04
C GLN A 60 -6.27 7.13 -7.82
N SER A 61 -6.65 7.84 -6.75
CA SER A 61 -6.07 9.13 -6.41
C SER A 61 -4.59 9.05 -6.01
N TRP A 62 -4.16 7.93 -5.43
CA TRP A 62 -2.75 7.67 -5.14
C TRP A 62 -1.96 7.34 -6.41
N GLU A 63 -2.46 6.43 -7.26
CA GLU A 63 -1.80 6.05 -8.52
C GLU A 63 -1.70 7.20 -9.53
N GLN A 64 -2.57 8.21 -9.40
CA GLN A 64 -2.56 9.42 -10.22
C GLN A 64 -1.85 10.59 -9.53
N SER A 65 -1.15 10.33 -8.42
CA SER A 65 -0.37 11.31 -7.64
C SER A 65 -1.17 12.53 -7.17
N ARG A 66 -2.51 12.45 -7.15
CA ARG A 66 -3.39 13.53 -6.65
C ARG A 66 -3.38 13.65 -5.15
N ARG A 67 -3.12 12.54 -4.44
CA ARG A 67 -2.99 12.50 -2.98
C ARG A 67 -1.87 11.55 -2.59
N ALA A 68 -1.11 11.92 -1.56
CA ALA A 68 -0.13 11.02 -0.97
C ALA A 68 -0.82 9.96 -0.08
N PRO A 69 -0.38 8.69 -0.13
CA PRO A 69 -0.80 7.67 0.82
C PRO A 69 -0.32 8.01 2.24
N ARG A 70 -1.16 7.73 3.25
CA ARG A 70 -0.91 8.00 4.67
C ARG A 70 -1.51 6.93 5.60
N GLY A 71 -0.95 6.82 6.81
CA GLY A 71 -1.43 5.95 7.89
C GLY A 71 -1.33 4.45 7.57
N ALA A 72 -2.05 3.63 8.33
CA ALA A 72 -2.03 2.17 8.18
C ALA A 72 -2.35 1.65 6.75
N PRO A 73 -3.29 2.23 5.99
CA PRO A 73 -3.53 1.82 4.61
C PRO A 73 -2.30 2.01 3.69
N ALA A 74 -1.50 3.05 3.90
CA ALA A 74 -0.29 3.28 3.13
C ALA A 74 0.79 2.24 3.40
N LEU A 75 0.89 1.78 4.66
CA LEU A 75 1.82 0.72 5.04
C LEU A 75 1.44 -0.62 4.42
N ARG A 76 0.14 -0.96 4.44
CA ARG A 76 -0.37 -2.15 3.74
C ARG A 76 -0.14 -2.05 2.24
N TYR A 77 -0.33 -0.87 1.66
CA TYR A 77 -0.05 -0.63 0.25
C TYR A 77 1.44 -0.83 -0.08
N ALA A 78 2.34 -0.29 0.75
CA ALA A 78 3.78 -0.47 0.61
C ALA A 78 4.17 -1.95 0.65
N ALA A 79 3.67 -2.69 1.64
CA ALA A 79 3.94 -4.12 1.80
C ALA A 79 3.44 -4.93 0.59
N LEU A 80 2.21 -4.66 0.14
CA LEU A 80 1.63 -5.36 -0.99
C LEU A 80 2.40 -5.09 -2.30
N LEU A 81 2.78 -3.84 -2.58
CA LEU A 81 3.58 -3.52 -3.76
C LEU A 81 4.94 -4.24 -3.77
N ARG A 82 5.62 -4.35 -2.62
CA ARG A 82 6.87 -5.11 -2.52
C ARG A 82 6.67 -6.59 -2.82
N ALA A 83 5.62 -7.18 -2.27
CA ALA A 83 5.28 -8.57 -2.54
C ALA A 83 4.97 -8.80 -4.03
N LEU A 84 4.18 -7.92 -4.65
CA LEU A 84 3.84 -8.01 -6.07
C LEU A 84 5.05 -7.80 -6.98
N ALA A 85 5.95 -6.89 -6.64
CA ALA A 85 7.18 -6.66 -7.39
C ALA A 85 8.08 -7.91 -7.38
N ARG A 86 8.18 -8.60 -6.23
CA ARG A 86 8.91 -9.86 -6.12
C ARG A 86 8.29 -10.96 -6.97
N VAL A 87 6.97 -11.18 -6.85
CA VAL A 87 6.26 -12.20 -7.64
C VAL A 87 6.39 -11.92 -9.13
N SER A 88 6.27 -10.66 -9.56
CA SER A 88 6.42 -10.30 -10.97
C SER A 88 7.84 -10.57 -11.49
N ALA A 89 8.87 -10.27 -10.69
CA ALA A 89 10.27 -10.54 -11.06
C ALA A 89 10.57 -12.05 -11.15
N GLU A 90 9.99 -12.86 -10.26
CA GLU A 90 10.10 -14.32 -10.31
C GLU A 90 9.45 -14.89 -11.58
N MET A 91 8.30 -14.36 -12.00
CA MET A 91 7.62 -14.77 -13.25
C MET A 91 8.44 -14.43 -14.50
N GLU A 92 9.16 -13.30 -14.51
CA GLU A 92 10.02 -12.88 -15.62
C GLU A 92 11.28 -13.77 -15.77
N LEU A 93 11.77 -14.39 -14.68
CA LEU A 93 12.93 -15.29 -14.71
C LEU A 93 12.59 -16.70 -15.20
N THR A 94 11.31 -17.06 -15.20
CA THR A 94 10.81 -18.39 -15.61
C THR A 94 10.26 -18.43 -17.03
N ALA A 95 10.22 -17.28 -17.73
CA ALA A 95 9.65 -17.11 -19.06
C ALA A 95 10.77 -16.99 -20.12
#